data_AF-A0A7X0XIH2-F1
#
_entry.id   AF-A0A7X0XIH2-F1
#
_cell.length_a   1.000
_cell.length_b   1.000
_cell.length_c   1.000
_cell.angle_alpha   90.00
_cell.angle_beta   90.00
_cell.angle_gamma   90.00
#
_symmetry.space_group_name_H-M   'P 1'
#
loop_
_entity.id
_entity.type
_entity.pdbx_description
1 polymer ?
#
loop_
_entity_poly.entity_id
_entity_poly.type
_entity_poly.pdbx_seq_one_letter_code
_entity_poly.pdbx_strand_id
1 'polypeptide(L)'
;MREMQLSVGRITVILGVITYIAALYIAYIYLISPAYSYYQLTNLHPSLWVTILSSLLAILPSFWLEYQVQRPSQVIYWTLYLFAYIPVIIIPDFIRVDALDSFWIFKLVVLAGLMILYFFSKISLIELPNTNFPVAAVNVGIFVGMSLLYAIMIKAYGFHINPVSFKEVYGVREVYRSETGRIAGYAITWLSKIMDMFMITIGIMRGQLLLLFAGIFGQVYVYSVSGHKSVVLSMGLLFVILFCLRKSGKTFGISFVWFMVAFVVLAILVDIFNDNIALTEIFTRRMLLLPGALSSLFFDFFSTHEKTYLGHSILGFFVDYPYKASPSHLIGFTYFGSEEMSANVNMWADAYSAFGYAGVIAFSVLLGCVLWLYDSIAQKRNFVLSVALMVMPAWSLVDSSFIIALFTNGIVIAIGLNYLYRSDLWEGNEHVSAKNISNPI
;
A
#
# COMPACT_ATOMS: atom_id res chain seq x y z
N MET A 1 -36.08 -0.09 4.81
CA MET A 1 -35.28 0.17 3.57
C MET A 1 -33.78 0.36 3.84
N ARG A 2 -33.36 1.24 4.76
CA ARG A 2 -31.92 1.49 5.06
C ARG A 2 -31.18 0.25 5.61
N GLU A 3 -31.78 -0.49 6.54
CA GLU A 3 -31.20 -1.74 7.07
C GLU A 3 -31.08 -2.84 5.99
N MET A 4 -32.07 -2.96 5.12
CA MET A 4 -32.05 -3.88 3.98
C MET A 4 -30.97 -3.51 2.95
N GLN A 5 -30.74 -2.22 2.72
CA GLN A 5 -29.63 -1.76 1.85
C GLN A 5 -28.26 -2.02 2.48
N LEU A 6 -28.15 -1.89 3.80
CA LEU A 6 -26.93 -2.20 4.55
C LEU A 6 -26.60 -3.70 4.52
N SER A 7 -27.62 -4.56 4.64
CA SER A 7 -27.45 -6.02 4.57
C SER A 7 -27.05 -6.48 3.17
N VAL A 8 -27.71 -5.96 2.11
CA VAL A 8 -27.34 -6.26 0.72
C VAL A 8 -25.91 -5.84 0.42
N GLY A 9 -25.51 -4.62 0.79
CA GLY A 9 -24.15 -4.13 0.56
C GLY A 9 -23.08 -5.00 1.22
N ARG A 10 -23.33 -5.47 2.45
CA ARG A 10 -22.43 -6.38 3.15
C ARG A 10 -22.34 -7.75 2.49
N ILE A 11 -23.47 -8.34 2.08
CA ILE A 11 -23.49 -9.60 1.34
C ILE A 11 -22.68 -9.47 0.03
N THR A 12 -22.83 -8.35 -0.70
CA THR A 12 -22.06 -8.10 -1.92
C THR A 12 -20.56 -8.01 -1.67
N VAL A 13 -20.13 -7.44 -0.54
CA VAL A 13 -18.72 -7.43 -0.13
C VAL A 13 -18.22 -8.84 0.16
N ILE A 14 -18.95 -9.61 0.97
CA ILE A 14 -18.55 -10.98 1.34
C ILE A 14 -18.42 -11.84 0.09
N LEU A 15 -19.40 -11.79 -0.82
CA LEU A 15 -19.34 -12.49 -2.10
C LEU A 15 -18.14 -12.05 -2.94
N GLY A 16 -17.90 -10.74 -3.04
CA GLY A 16 -16.73 -10.22 -3.74
C GLY A 16 -15.41 -10.71 -3.16
N VAL A 17 -15.28 -10.80 -1.83
CA VAL A 17 -14.09 -11.33 -1.15
C VAL A 17 -13.92 -12.82 -1.42
N ILE A 18 -15.00 -13.60 -1.38
CA ILE A 18 -14.97 -15.03 -1.73
C ILE A 18 -14.50 -15.21 -3.17
N THR A 19 -15.05 -14.45 -4.12
CA THR A 19 -14.65 -14.49 -5.52
C THR A 19 -13.20 -14.03 -5.70
N TYR A 20 -12.75 -13.02 -4.95
CA TYR A 20 -11.37 -12.56 -4.97
C TYR A 20 -10.39 -13.64 -4.50
N ILE A 21 -10.66 -14.29 -3.37
CA ILE A 21 -9.84 -15.41 -2.86
C ILE A 21 -9.81 -16.56 -3.88
N ALA A 22 -10.95 -16.92 -4.46
CA ALA A 22 -11.01 -17.96 -5.49
C ALA A 22 -10.17 -17.58 -6.73
N ALA A 23 -10.25 -16.34 -7.19
CA ALA A 23 -9.44 -15.85 -8.31
C ALA A 23 -7.94 -15.87 -8.00
N LEU A 24 -7.55 -15.54 -6.75
CA LEU A 24 -6.15 -15.65 -6.30
C LEU A 24 -5.67 -17.10 -6.26
N TYR A 25 -6.49 -18.05 -5.79
CA TYR A 25 -6.15 -19.47 -5.83
C TYR A 25 -5.97 -19.96 -7.27
N ILE A 26 -6.87 -19.59 -8.19
CA ILE A 26 -6.77 -19.95 -9.61
C ILE A 26 -5.47 -19.40 -10.20
N ALA A 27 -5.18 -18.11 -10.00
CA ALA A 27 -3.94 -17.50 -10.47
C ALA A 27 -2.70 -18.20 -9.90
N TYR A 28 -2.71 -18.51 -8.61
CA TYR A 28 -1.59 -19.17 -7.96
C TYR A 28 -1.36 -20.58 -8.50
N ILE A 29 -2.39 -21.41 -8.51
CA ILE A 29 -2.30 -22.84 -8.85
C ILE A 29 -1.97 -23.05 -10.33
N TYR A 30 -2.63 -22.31 -11.23
CA TYR A 30 -2.57 -22.61 -12.66
C TYR A 30 -1.59 -21.76 -13.46
N LEU A 31 -1.24 -20.55 -13.01
CA LEU A 31 -0.35 -19.66 -13.77
C LEU A 31 0.97 -19.42 -13.03
N ILE A 32 0.92 -19.11 -11.74
CA ILE A 32 2.11 -18.64 -11.03
C ILE A 32 2.98 -19.80 -10.56
N SER A 33 2.41 -20.79 -9.88
CA SER A 33 3.21 -21.91 -9.37
C SER A 33 3.93 -22.69 -10.48
N PRO A 34 3.29 -23.01 -11.63
CA PRO A 34 3.98 -23.65 -12.75
C PRO A 34 5.13 -22.82 -13.31
N ALA A 35 4.97 -21.49 -13.37
CA ALA A 35 5.97 -20.60 -13.95
C ALA A 35 7.08 -20.17 -12.97
N TYR A 36 6.84 -20.21 -11.65
CA TYR A 36 7.72 -19.65 -10.63
C TYR A 36 8.09 -20.63 -9.51
N SER A 37 8.00 -21.94 -9.76
CA SER A 37 8.43 -22.98 -8.82
C SER A 37 9.90 -22.80 -8.37
N TYR A 38 10.78 -22.40 -9.28
CA TYR A 38 12.20 -22.07 -9.00
C TYR A 38 12.37 -20.89 -8.03
N TYR A 39 11.33 -20.09 -7.82
CA TYR A 39 11.33 -18.88 -6.99
C TYR A 39 10.62 -19.11 -5.65
N GLN A 40 10.70 -20.32 -5.09
CA GLN A 40 10.05 -20.73 -3.83
C GLN A 40 8.51 -20.63 -3.87
N LEU A 41 7.89 -20.52 -5.05
CA LEU A 41 6.43 -20.47 -5.23
C LEU A 41 5.90 -21.81 -5.76
N THR A 42 6.34 -22.90 -5.16
CA THR A 42 5.87 -24.24 -5.51
C THR A 42 4.54 -24.53 -4.81
N ASN A 43 3.59 -25.14 -5.51
CA ASN A 43 2.34 -25.61 -4.93
C ASN A 43 2.58 -26.98 -4.29
N LEU A 44 2.65 -27.02 -2.96
CA LEU A 44 2.79 -28.24 -2.16
C LEU A 44 1.45 -28.95 -1.91
N HIS A 45 0.40 -28.57 -2.63
CA HIS A 45 -0.93 -29.18 -2.58
C HIS A 45 -1.49 -29.24 -1.16
N PRO A 46 -1.82 -28.08 -0.55
CA PRO A 46 -2.38 -28.05 0.80
C PRO A 46 -3.64 -28.91 0.89
N SER A 47 -3.83 -29.56 2.04
CA SER A 47 -5.06 -30.30 2.28
C SER A 47 -6.29 -29.40 2.15
N LEU A 48 -7.42 -30.00 1.75
CA LEU A 48 -8.68 -29.28 1.61
C LEU A 48 -9.07 -28.55 2.91
N TRP A 49 -8.82 -29.17 4.07
CA TRP A 49 -9.13 -28.59 5.36
C TRP A 49 -8.32 -27.33 5.67
N VAL A 50 -7.02 -27.34 5.39
CA VAL A 50 -6.16 -26.16 5.54
C VAL A 50 -6.67 -25.01 4.67
N THR A 51 -6.95 -25.31 3.40
CA THR A 51 -7.46 -24.32 2.44
C THR A 51 -8.79 -23.72 2.91
N ILE A 52 -9.71 -24.55 3.43
CA ILE A 52 -10.99 -24.07 3.98
C ILE A 52 -10.77 -23.18 5.21
N LEU A 53 -9.94 -23.62 6.17
CA LEU A 53 -9.67 -22.85 7.39
C LEU A 53 -9.05 -21.49 7.09
N SER A 54 -8.05 -21.43 6.21
CA SER A 54 -7.43 -20.17 5.79
C SER A 54 -8.39 -19.30 5.02
N SER A 55 -9.23 -19.87 4.15
CA SER A 55 -10.25 -19.10 3.43
C SER A 55 -11.27 -18.49 4.39
N LEU A 56 -11.73 -19.24 5.39
CA LEU A 56 -12.63 -18.72 6.43
C LEU A 56 -11.97 -17.60 7.22
N LEU A 57 -10.69 -17.78 7.60
CA LEU A 57 -9.91 -16.75 8.30
C LEU A 57 -9.68 -15.50 7.44
N ALA A 58 -9.49 -15.67 6.13
CA ALA A 58 -9.33 -14.58 5.17
C ALA A 58 -10.63 -13.81 4.95
N ILE A 59 -11.79 -14.49 4.94
CA ILE A 59 -13.13 -13.89 4.79
C ILE A 59 -13.55 -13.16 6.06
N LEU A 60 -13.12 -13.64 7.23
CA LEU A 60 -13.61 -13.22 8.54
C LEU A 60 -13.67 -11.67 8.72
N PRO A 61 -12.68 -10.86 8.31
CA PRO A 61 -12.77 -9.41 8.46
C PRO A 61 -13.88 -8.72 7.65
N SER A 62 -14.34 -9.34 6.55
CA SER A 62 -15.42 -8.79 5.73
C SER A 62 -16.77 -8.67 6.45
N PHE A 63 -16.95 -9.38 7.59
CA PHE A 63 -18.18 -9.31 8.38
C PHE A 63 -18.30 -8.02 9.20
N TRP A 64 -17.19 -7.45 9.68
CA TRP A 64 -17.20 -6.21 10.47
C TRP A 64 -16.66 -5.00 9.70
N LEU A 65 -15.99 -5.21 8.57
CA LEU A 65 -15.45 -4.13 7.76
C LEU A 65 -16.54 -3.25 7.17
N GLU A 66 -16.38 -1.94 7.35
CA GLU A 66 -17.31 -0.97 6.80
C GLU A 66 -17.01 -0.73 5.33
N TYR A 67 -17.97 -1.06 4.48
CA TYR A 67 -17.88 -0.80 3.05
C TYR A 67 -18.16 0.67 2.71
N GLN A 68 -18.73 1.44 3.65
CA GLN A 68 -18.92 2.88 3.54
C GLN A 68 -17.72 3.57 4.17
N VAL A 69 -16.89 4.21 3.35
CA VAL A 69 -15.71 4.93 3.84
C VAL A 69 -16.10 6.37 4.14
N GLN A 70 -15.90 6.76 5.39
CA GLN A 70 -16.12 8.10 5.93
C GLN A 70 -14.83 8.74 6.45
N ARG A 71 -13.79 7.93 6.69
CA ARG A 71 -12.48 8.37 7.17
C ARG A 71 -11.36 7.88 6.24
N PRO A 72 -10.33 8.69 5.97
CA PRO A 72 -9.22 8.25 5.12
C PRO A 72 -8.54 6.95 5.60
N SER A 73 -8.42 6.74 6.91
CA SER A 73 -7.86 5.52 7.49
C SER A 73 -8.55 4.24 7.03
N GLN A 74 -9.85 4.30 6.74
CA GLN A 74 -10.62 3.13 6.30
C GLN A 74 -10.19 2.67 4.89
N VAL A 75 -9.70 3.58 4.04
CA VAL A 75 -9.11 3.20 2.74
C VAL A 75 -7.82 2.42 2.96
N ILE A 76 -6.98 2.86 3.89
CA ILE A 76 -5.73 2.17 4.25
C ILE A 76 -6.03 0.79 4.82
N TYR A 77 -7.06 0.68 5.66
CA TYR A 77 -7.54 -0.61 6.16
C TYR A 77 -7.95 -1.54 5.00
N TRP A 78 -8.74 -1.04 4.03
CA TRP A 78 -9.12 -1.80 2.83
C TRP A 78 -7.90 -2.23 2.00
N THR A 79 -6.91 -1.35 1.83
CA THR A 79 -5.66 -1.68 1.15
C THR A 79 -4.90 -2.78 1.88
N LEU A 80 -4.68 -2.64 3.19
CA LEU A 80 -4.01 -3.68 3.99
C LEU A 80 -4.78 -4.99 3.97
N TYR A 81 -6.11 -4.95 4.02
CA TYR A 81 -6.94 -6.14 3.99
C TYR A 81 -6.77 -6.93 2.68
N LEU A 82 -6.90 -6.27 1.52
CA LEU A 82 -6.87 -6.96 0.22
C LEU A 82 -5.46 -7.31 -0.26
N PHE A 83 -4.46 -6.47 0.04
CA PHE A 83 -3.11 -6.57 -0.51
C PHE A 83 -2.08 -7.18 0.45
N ALA A 84 -2.31 -7.14 1.77
CA ALA A 84 -1.40 -7.71 2.75
C ALA A 84 -2.03 -8.87 3.53
N TYR A 85 -3.17 -8.63 4.19
CA TYR A 85 -3.82 -9.62 5.06
C TYR A 85 -4.23 -10.87 4.28
N ILE A 86 -5.12 -10.75 3.27
CA ILE A 86 -5.60 -11.93 2.52
C ILE A 86 -4.43 -12.77 1.96
N PRO A 87 -3.42 -12.18 1.28
CA PRO A 87 -2.26 -12.93 0.81
C PRO A 87 -1.45 -13.62 1.92
N VAL A 88 -1.25 -12.98 3.07
CA VAL A 88 -0.57 -13.58 4.23
C VAL A 88 -1.33 -14.79 4.78
N ILE A 89 -2.66 -14.79 4.72
CA ILE A 89 -3.47 -15.89 5.21
C ILE A 89 -3.44 -17.08 4.25
N ILE A 90 -3.53 -16.85 2.94
CA ILE A 90 -3.80 -17.92 1.97
C ILE A 90 -2.57 -18.47 1.24
N ILE A 91 -1.56 -17.65 0.96
CA ILE A 91 -0.41 -18.08 0.13
C ILE A 91 0.56 -19.00 0.85
N PRO A 92 0.87 -18.77 2.14
CA PRO A 92 1.75 -19.66 2.90
C PRO A 92 1.29 -21.13 2.93
N ASP A 93 -0.02 -21.40 2.79
CA ASP A 93 -0.54 -22.77 2.74
C ASP A 93 0.04 -23.60 1.59
N PHE A 94 0.35 -22.94 0.47
CA PHE A 94 0.87 -23.64 -0.70
C PHE A 94 2.36 -23.87 -0.66
N ILE A 95 3.12 -23.05 0.08
CA ILE A 95 4.59 -23.06 0.01
C ILE A 95 5.25 -23.67 1.26
N ARG A 96 4.48 -23.90 2.34
CA ARG A 96 4.98 -24.52 3.58
C ARG A 96 4.74 -26.02 3.58
N VAL A 97 5.73 -26.78 4.05
CA VAL A 97 5.65 -28.25 4.16
C VAL A 97 4.60 -28.66 5.18
N ASP A 98 4.69 -28.12 6.40
CA ASP A 98 3.62 -28.22 7.39
C ASP A 98 2.84 -26.93 7.39
N ALA A 99 1.70 -26.95 6.71
CA ALA A 99 0.85 -25.79 6.66
C ALA A 99 0.28 -25.43 8.03
N LEU A 100 0.17 -26.37 9.00
CA LEU A 100 -0.41 -26.19 10.34
C LEU A 100 0.61 -25.87 11.46
N ASP A 101 1.83 -25.47 11.09
CA ASP A 101 2.89 -25.17 12.04
C ASP A 101 2.70 -23.83 12.80
N SER A 102 3.76 -23.37 13.47
CA SER A 102 3.76 -22.12 14.24
C SER A 102 3.37 -20.88 13.43
N PHE A 103 3.40 -20.93 12.09
CA PHE A 103 2.91 -19.85 11.24
C PHE A 103 1.41 -19.59 11.39
N TRP A 104 0.61 -20.56 11.86
CA TRP A 104 -0.80 -20.29 12.19
C TRP A 104 -0.98 -19.28 13.31
N ILE A 105 -0.08 -19.30 14.30
CA ILE A 105 -0.08 -18.29 15.35
C ILE A 105 0.20 -16.93 14.73
N PHE A 106 1.13 -16.85 13.77
CA PHE A 106 1.39 -15.61 13.03
C PHE A 106 0.16 -15.11 12.27
N LYS A 107 -0.59 -15.98 11.58
CA LYS A 107 -1.86 -15.62 10.92
C LYS A 107 -2.86 -15.01 11.90
N LEU A 108 -3.02 -15.60 13.09
CA LEU A 108 -3.92 -15.10 14.13
C LEU A 108 -3.45 -13.76 14.72
N VAL A 109 -2.14 -13.57 14.90
CA VAL A 109 -1.56 -12.31 15.38
C VAL A 109 -1.71 -11.20 14.33
N VAL A 110 -1.60 -11.53 13.04
CA VAL A 110 -1.87 -10.59 11.94
C VAL A 110 -3.36 -10.21 11.89
N LEU A 111 -4.28 -11.16 12.13
CA LEU A 111 -5.70 -10.85 12.33
C LEU A 111 -5.91 -9.92 13.53
N ALA A 112 -5.25 -10.17 14.65
CA ALA A 112 -5.31 -9.28 15.81
C ALA A 112 -4.78 -7.88 15.49
N GLY A 113 -3.69 -7.77 14.73
CA GLY A 113 -3.17 -6.51 14.21
C GLY A 113 -4.19 -5.75 13.36
N LEU A 114 -4.87 -6.46 12.45
CA LEU A 114 -5.94 -5.88 11.64
C LEU A 114 -7.14 -5.45 12.53
N MET A 115 -7.56 -6.25 13.51
CA MET A 115 -8.62 -5.88 14.46
C MET A 115 -8.26 -4.63 15.27
N ILE A 116 -6.99 -4.46 15.70
CA ILE A 116 -6.53 -3.24 16.37
C ILE A 116 -6.77 -2.02 15.48
N LEU A 117 -6.37 -2.07 14.21
CA LEU A 117 -6.63 -0.97 13.27
C LEU A 117 -8.13 -0.67 13.12
N TYR A 118 -8.98 -1.70 13.13
CA TYR A 118 -10.43 -1.54 13.09
C TYR A 118 -10.93 -0.78 14.33
N PHE A 119 -10.49 -1.16 15.53
CA PHE A 119 -10.88 -0.48 16.77
C PHE A 119 -10.43 0.98 16.78
N PHE A 120 -9.22 1.29 16.31
CA PHE A 120 -8.78 2.68 16.14
C PHE A 120 -9.68 3.49 15.20
N SER A 121 -10.20 2.88 14.13
CA SER A 121 -11.16 3.56 13.24
C SER A 121 -12.52 3.86 13.92
N LYS A 122 -12.79 3.27 15.09
CA LYS A 122 -14.01 3.50 15.89
C LYS A 122 -13.84 4.53 17.00
N ILE A 123 -12.60 4.84 17.38
CA ILE A 123 -12.32 5.84 18.41
C ILE A 123 -12.87 7.20 17.97
N SER A 124 -13.44 7.96 18.92
CA SER A 124 -13.84 9.34 18.70
C SER A 124 -12.63 10.17 18.29
N LEU A 125 -12.82 10.98 17.25
CA LEU A 125 -11.76 11.84 16.75
C LEU A 125 -11.64 13.08 17.62
N ILE A 126 -10.43 13.62 17.72
CA ILE A 126 -10.16 14.85 18.45
C ILE A 126 -10.24 16.04 17.51
N GLU A 127 -10.80 17.14 17.99
CA GLU A 127 -10.76 18.37 17.22
C GLU A 127 -9.41 19.05 17.37
N LEU A 128 -8.67 19.14 16.26
CA LEU A 128 -7.42 19.87 16.23
C LEU A 128 -7.64 21.35 15.87
N PRO A 129 -6.85 22.27 16.44
CA PRO A 129 -6.88 23.67 16.05
C PRO A 129 -6.40 23.82 14.61
N ASN A 130 -7.05 24.72 13.87
CA ASN A 130 -6.60 25.10 12.54
C ASN A 130 -5.31 25.92 12.63
N THR A 131 -4.51 25.84 11.57
CA THR A 131 -3.34 26.70 11.44
C THR A 131 -3.75 28.12 11.07
N ASN A 132 -3.00 29.09 11.59
CA ASN A 132 -3.18 30.52 11.30
C ASN A 132 -2.32 30.99 10.11
N PHE A 133 -1.73 30.06 9.36
CA PHE A 133 -0.89 30.41 8.21
C PHE A 133 -1.75 30.97 7.06
N PRO A 134 -1.33 32.08 6.41
CA PRO A 134 -2.00 32.57 5.22
C PRO A 134 -1.98 31.50 4.10
N VAL A 135 -3.12 31.29 3.44
CA VAL A 135 -3.25 30.30 2.35
C VAL A 135 -2.21 30.52 1.25
N ALA A 136 -1.93 31.79 0.91
CA ALA A 136 -0.91 32.14 -0.06
C ALA A 136 0.50 31.68 0.38
N ALA A 137 0.84 31.83 1.66
CA ALA A 137 2.13 31.40 2.19
C ALA A 137 2.28 29.87 2.14
N VAL A 138 1.22 29.12 2.46
CA VAL A 138 1.22 27.65 2.35
C VAL A 138 1.40 27.21 0.89
N ASN A 139 0.67 27.83 -0.05
CA ASN A 139 0.79 27.52 -1.48
C ASN A 139 2.19 27.83 -2.02
N VAL A 140 2.77 28.98 -1.63
CA VAL A 140 4.16 29.32 -1.98
C VAL A 140 5.14 28.32 -1.38
N GLY A 141 4.96 27.93 -0.12
CA GLY A 141 5.79 26.94 0.55
C GLY A 141 5.76 25.58 -0.16
N ILE A 142 4.58 25.10 -0.56
CA ILE A 142 4.42 23.87 -1.34
C ILE A 142 5.13 24.02 -2.69
N PHE A 143 4.90 25.11 -3.42
CA PHE A 143 5.53 25.35 -4.72
C PHE A 143 7.06 25.40 -4.64
N VAL A 144 7.61 26.12 -3.66
CA VAL A 144 9.05 26.20 -3.41
C VAL A 144 9.59 24.82 -3.02
N GLY A 145 8.92 24.10 -2.11
CA GLY A 145 9.29 22.76 -1.70
C GLY A 145 9.36 21.79 -2.90
N MET A 146 8.32 21.76 -3.73
CA MET A 146 8.31 20.94 -4.94
C MET A 146 9.42 21.34 -5.93
N SER A 147 9.60 22.64 -6.17
CA SER A 147 10.65 23.15 -7.05
C SER A 147 12.04 22.75 -6.57
N LEU A 148 12.28 22.79 -5.25
CA LEU A 148 13.52 22.33 -4.64
C LEU A 148 13.73 20.82 -4.81
N LEU A 149 12.70 19.99 -4.62
CA LEU A 149 12.80 18.55 -4.84
C LEU A 149 13.13 18.22 -6.30
N TYR A 150 12.48 18.89 -7.26
CA TYR A 150 12.82 18.75 -8.68
C TYR A 150 14.23 19.25 -8.99
N ALA A 151 14.65 20.38 -8.42
CA ALA A 151 16.01 20.89 -8.61
C ALA A 151 17.08 19.93 -8.06
N ILE A 152 16.82 19.29 -6.91
CA ILE A 152 17.69 18.24 -6.35
C ILE A 152 17.78 17.05 -7.31
N MET A 153 16.64 16.58 -7.84
CA MET A 153 16.63 15.48 -8.81
C MET A 153 17.36 15.82 -10.10
N ILE A 154 17.08 17.00 -10.68
CA ILE A 154 17.71 17.45 -11.93
C ILE A 154 19.22 17.65 -11.73
N LYS A 155 19.65 18.15 -10.56
CA LYS A 155 21.07 18.28 -10.24
C LYS A 155 21.76 16.92 -10.12
N ALA A 156 21.08 15.93 -9.54
CA ALA A 156 21.65 14.61 -9.30
C ALA A 156 21.70 13.74 -10.57
N TYR A 157 20.65 13.77 -11.40
CA TYR A 157 20.48 12.85 -12.52
C TYR A 157 20.41 13.55 -13.88
N GLY A 158 20.38 14.88 -13.91
CA GLY A 158 20.10 15.65 -15.13
C GLY A 158 18.62 15.68 -15.50
N PHE A 159 18.31 16.46 -16.53
CA PHE A 159 16.97 16.52 -17.10
C PHE A 159 16.92 15.72 -18.40
N HIS A 160 16.46 14.48 -18.31
CA HIS A 160 16.22 13.63 -19.47
C HIS A 160 14.93 12.83 -19.28
N ILE A 161 14.12 12.74 -20.33
CA ILE A 161 12.84 12.02 -20.32
C ILE A 161 12.93 10.94 -21.39
N ASN A 162 13.46 9.79 -20.97
CA ASN A 162 13.49 8.59 -21.76
C ASN A 162 12.66 7.54 -21.01
N PRO A 163 11.34 7.46 -21.26
CA PRO A 163 10.51 6.44 -20.63
C PRO A 163 10.95 5.08 -21.15
N VAL A 164 11.83 4.43 -20.39
CA VAL A 164 12.45 3.17 -20.77
C VAL A 164 11.40 2.07 -20.78
N SER A 165 11.49 1.20 -21.79
CA SER A 165 10.60 0.03 -21.93
C SER A 165 10.67 -0.82 -20.66
N PHE A 166 9.56 -1.47 -20.26
CA PHE A 166 9.49 -2.28 -19.04
C PHE A 166 10.55 -3.40 -18.95
N LYS A 167 11.26 -3.72 -20.05
CA LYS A 167 12.31 -4.72 -20.15
C LYS A 167 13.72 -4.16 -19.90
N GLU A 168 14.00 -2.93 -20.33
CA GLU A 168 15.34 -2.30 -20.24
C GLU A 168 15.58 -1.54 -18.93
N VAL A 169 14.57 -1.48 -18.07
CA VAL A 169 14.58 -0.70 -16.82
C VAL A 169 15.68 -1.13 -15.82
N TYR A 170 16.20 -2.35 -15.93
CA TYR A 170 17.21 -2.86 -15.00
C TYR A 170 18.55 -2.12 -15.13
N GLY A 171 18.98 -1.75 -16.34
CA GLY A 171 20.22 -0.98 -16.54
C GLY A 171 20.13 0.44 -15.98
N VAL A 172 18.97 1.10 -16.14
CA VAL A 172 18.71 2.42 -15.54
C VAL A 172 18.77 2.36 -14.01
N ARG A 173 18.31 1.25 -13.42
CA ARG A 173 18.33 1.06 -11.96
C ARG A 173 19.74 0.85 -11.40
N GLU A 174 20.63 0.24 -12.17
CA GLU A 174 22.01 0.02 -11.74
C GLU A 174 22.78 1.35 -11.71
N VAL A 175 22.63 2.17 -12.76
CA VAL A 175 23.15 3.55 -12.80
C VAL A 175 22.55 4.37 -11.65
N TYR A 176 21.22 4.31 -11.47
CA TYR A 176 20.54 4.92 -10.33
C TYR A 176 21.18 4.50 -9.00
N ARG A 177 21.31 3.20 -8.71
CA ARG A 177 21.90 2.71 -7.46
C ARG A 177 23.33 3.20 -7.24
N SER A 178 24.12 3.32 -8.32
CA SER A 178 25.52 3.76 -8.25
C SER A 178 25.71 5.27 -8.07
N GLU A 179 24.77 6.08 -8.57
CA GLU A 179 24.85 7.55 -8.55
C GLU A 179 23.93 8.20 -7.50
N THR A 180 23.10 7.42 -6.80
CA THR A 180 22.12 7.95 -5.84
C THR A 180 22.81 8.52 -4.59
N GLY A 181 22.86 9.85 -4.49
CA GLY A 181 22.99 10.52 -3.20
C GLY A 181 21.73 10.31 -2.35
N ARG A 182 21.87 10.03 -1.04
CA ARG A 182 20.74 9.76 -0.11
C ARG A 182 19.61 10.80 -0.23
N ILE A 183 19.95 12.08 -0.39
CA ILE A 183 19.00 13.19 -0.51
C ILE A 183 18.15 13.09 -1.79
N ALA A 184 18.76 12.71 -2.92
CA ALA A 184 18.06 12.58 -4.19
C ALA A 184 17.08 11.40 -4.19
N GLY A 185 17.41 10.31 -3.47
CA GLY A 185 16.49 9.20 -3.24
C GLY A 185 15.23 9.61 -2.46
N TYR A 186 15.38 10.44 -1.42
CA TYR A 186 14.24 11.02 -0.71
C TYR A 186 13.39 11.92 -1.63
N ALA A 187 14.03 12.76 -2.46
CA ALA A 187 13.31 13.63 -3.40
C ALA A 187 12.45 12.83 -4.39
N ILE A 188 13.00 11.78 -5.00
CA ILE A 188 12.26 10.84 -5.85
C ILE A 188 11.06 10.25 -5.13
N THR A 189 11.27 9.82 -3.89
CA THR A 189 10.25 9.15 -3.09
C THR A 189 9.11 10.11 -2.76
N TRP A 190 9.42 11.33 -2.32
CA TRP A 190 8.41 12.31 -1.92
C TRP A 190 7.68 12.93 -3.11
N LEU A 191 8.37 13.13 -4.24
CA LEU A 191 7.73 13.55 -5.49
C LEU A 191 6.74 12.51 -5.97
N SER A 192 7.19 11.27 -6.18
CA SER A 192 6.32 10.21 -6.71
C SER A 192 5.20 9.78 -5.76
N LYS A 193 5.44 9.69 -4.45
CA LYS A 193 4.45 9.15 -3.50
C LYS A 193 3.49 10.19 -2.95
N ILE A 194 3.89 11.46 -2.87
CA ILE A 194 3.10 12.51 -2.19
C ILE A 194 2.82 13.68 -3.12
N MET A 195 3.86 14.38 -3.58
CA MET A 195 3.70 15.71 -4.16
C MET A 195 3.05 15.70 -5.54
N ASP A 196 3.47 14.78 -6.41
CA ASP A 196 2.88 14.66 -7.74
C ASP A 196 1.44 14.14 -7.66
N MET A 197 1.16 13.23 -6.72
CA MET A 197 -0.20 12.75 -6.44
C MET A 197 -1.10 13.85 -5.92
N PHE A 198 -0.56 14.72 -5.06
CA PHE A 198 -1.24 15.92 -4.61
C PHE A 198 -1.57 16.85 -5.78
N MET A 199 -0.62 17.15 -6.67
CA MET A 199 -0.87 17.98 -7.86
C MET A 199 -1.94 17.40 -8.78
N ILE A 200 -1.86 16.09 -9.08
CA ILE A 200 -2.86 15.38 -9.88
C ILE A 200 -4.25 15.52 -9.26
N THR A 201 -4.35 15.28 -7.94
CA THR A 201 -5.62 15.32 -7.21
C THR A 201 -6.22 16.72 -7.21
N ILE A 202 -5.42 17.75 -6.90
CA ILE A 202 -5.87 19.15 -6.92
C ILE A 202 -6.28 19.57 -8.34
N GLY A 203 -5.51 19.17 -9.35
CA GLY A 203 -5.81 19.43 -10.76
C GLY A 203 -7.17 18.87 -11.18
N ILE A 204 -7.49 17.63 -10.79
CA ILE A 204 -8.80 17.01 -11.05
C ILE A 204 -9.90 17.75 -10.30
N MET A 205 -9.71 17.98 -9.00
CA MET A 205 -10.75 18.57 -8.13
C MET A 205 -11.11 20.00 -8.50
N ARG A 206 -10.13 20.80 -8.97
CA ARG A 206 -10.31 22.21 -9.34
C ARG A 206 -10.51 22.42 -10.84
N GLY A 207 -10.53 21.35 -11.65
CA GLY A 207 -10.54 21.45 -13.10
C GLY A 207 -9.31 22.16 -13.70
N GLN A 208 -8.19 22.17 -12.97
CA GLN A 208 -6.96 22.86 -13.35
C GLN A 208 -6.05 21.92 -14.14
N LEU A 209 -6.23 21.90 -15.46
CA LEU A 209 -5.46 21.04 -16.38
C LEU A 209 -3.95 21.22 -16.23
N LEU A 210 -3.48 22.44 -15.96
CA LEU A 210 -2.05 22.71 -15.74
C LEU A 210 -1.48 21.90 -14.57
N LEU A 211 -2.16 21.85 -13.42
CA LEU A 211 -1.69 21.08 -12.26
C LEU A 211 -1.79 19.59 -12.50
N LEU A 212 -2.87 19.14 -13.17
CA LEU A 212 -3.04 17.74 -13.53
C LEU A 212 -1.90 17.25 -14.43
N PHE A 213 -1.65 17.94 -15.54
CA PHE A 213 -0.61 17.55 -16.47
C PHE A 213 0.79 17.75 -15.91
N ALA A 214 1.02 18.77 -15.08
CA ALA A 214 2.30 18.93 -14.39
C ALA A 214 2.59 17.77 -13.43
N GLY A 215 1.60 17.29 -12.66
CA GLY A 215 1.77 16.13 -11.80
C GLY A 215 1.97 14.83 -12.58
N ILE A 216 1.23 14.61 -13.67
CA ILE A 216 1.44 13.44 -14.58
C ILE A 216 2.84 13.48 -15.19
N PHE A 217 3.27 14.64 -15.68
CA PHE A 217 4.60 14.83 -16.23
C PHE A 217 5.69 14.57 -15.18
N GLY A 218 5.47 15.03 -13.95
CA GLY A 218 6.30 14.72 -12.79
C GLY A 218 6.50 13.22 -12.59
N GLN A 219 5.41 12.46 -12.57
CA GLN A 219 5.45 11.01 -12.44
C GLN A 219 6.20 10.32 -13.59
N VAL A 220 6.00 10.78 -14.83
CA VAL A 220 6.73 10.26 -15.99
C VAL A 220 8.23 10.57 -15.90
N TYR A 221 8.60 11.77 -15.44
CA TYR A 221 9.99 12.13 -15.21
C TYR A 221 10.62 11.28 -14.11
N VAL A 222 9.96 11.14 -12.95
CA VAL A 222 10.45 10.31 -11.85
C VAL A 222 10.57 8.84 -12.27
N TYR A 223 9.63 8.33 -13.07
CA TYR A 223 9.74 6.98 -13.65
C TYR A 223 10.94 6.86 -14.60
N SER A 224 11.17 7.85 -15.45
CA SER A 224 12.29 7.86 -16.41
C SER A 224 13.65 7.83 -15.72
N VAL A 225 13.77 8.53 -14.59
CA VAL A 225 15.02 8.59 -13.80
C VAL A 225 15.20 7.33 -12.94
N SER A 226 14.16 6.90 -12.23
CA SER A 226 14.29 5.83 -11.23
C SER A 226 14.10 4.42 -11.79
N GLY A 227 13.42 4.28 -12.92
CA GLY A 227 13.00 2.98 -13.45
C GLY A 227 12.04 2.22 -12.52
N HIS A 228 11.40 2.87 -11.55
CA HIS A 228 10.48 2.17 -10.65
C HIS A 228 9.08 2.08 -11.27
N LYS A 229 8.71 0.89 -11.77
CA LYS A 229 7.37 0.59 -12.32
C LYS A 229 6.24 0.95 -11.36
N SER A 230 6.48 0.89 -10.04
CA SER A 230 5.53 1.29 -9.00
C SER A 230 5.10 2.76 -9.10
N VAL A 231 5.93 3.64 -9.66
CA VAL A 231 5.61 5.06 -9.90
C VAL A 231 4.45 5.17 -10.89
N VAL A 232 4.51 4.47 -12.04
CA VAL A 232 3.39 4.51 -13.00
C VAL A 232 2.15 3.79 -12.48
N LEU A 233 2.33 2.63 -11.83
CA LEU A 233 1.23 1.88 -11.25
C LEU A 233 0.49 2.65 -10.16
N SER A 234 1.20 3.53 -9.45
CA SER A 234 0.61 4.36 -8.41
C SER A 234 -0.41 5.38 -8.92
N MET A 235 -0.21 5.92 -10.12
CA MET A 235 -1.21 6.78 -10.77
C MET A 235 -2.48 5.97 -11.06
N GLY A 236 -2.34 4.75 -11.57
CA GLY A 236 -3.47 3.84 -11.79
C GLY A 236 -4.24 3.57 -10.50
N LEU A 237 -3.54 3.23 -9.42
CA LEU A 237 -4.16 2.99 -8.11
C LEU A 237 -4.89 4.24 -7.57
N LEU A 238 -4.32 5.44 -7.73
CA LEU A 238 -4.98 6.69 -7.37
C LEU A 238 -6.32 6.84 -8.12
N PHE A 239 -6.33 6.65 -9.44
CA PHE A 239 -7.57 6.75 -10.22
C PHE A 239 -8.62 5.71 -9.81
N VAL A 240 -8.19 4.48 -9.50
CA VAL A 240 -9.10 3.43 -8.99
C VAL A 240 -9.73 3.83 -7.66
N ILE A 241 -8.93 4.39 -6.75
CA ILE A 241 -9.43 4.86 -5.45
C ILE A 241 -10.38 6.04 -5.62
N LEU A 242 -10.03 7.02 -6.45
CA LEU A 242 -10.91 8.15 -6.78
C LEU A 242 -12.23 7.69 -7.42
N PHE A 243 -12.19 6.68 -8.28
CA PHE A 243 -13.37 6.04 -8.85
C PHE A 243 -14.23 5.37 -7.76
N CYS A 244 -13.60 4.63 -6.83
CA CYS A 244 -14.30 3.96 -5.73
C CYS A 244 -14.88 4.95 -4.70
N LEU A 245 -14.30 6.15 -4.59
CA LEU A 245 -14.79 7.24 -3.73
C LEU A 245 -16.01 7.97 -4.30
N ARG A 246 -16.46 7.66 -5.53
CA ARG A 246 -17.72 8.17 -6.07
C ARG A 246 -18.87 7.92 -5.10
N LYS A 247 -19.93 8.74 -5.18
CA LYS A 247 -21.04 8.73 -4.20
C LYS A 247 -20.56 8.93 -2.75
N SER A 248 -19.51 9.73 -2.56
CA SER A 248 -18.92 10.07 -1.26
C SER A 248 -18.47 8.84 -0.45
N GLY A 249 -17.94 7.81 -1.11
CA GLY A 249 -17.44 6.60 -0.44
C GLY A 249 -18.51 5.64 0.09
N LYS A 250 -19.81 5.89 -0.15
CA LYS A 250 -20.92 5.04 0.33
C LYS A 250 -20.87 3.60 -0.19
N THR A 251 -20.23 3.36 -1.32
CA THR A 251 -20.07 2.01 -1.90
C THR A 251 -18.61 1.63 -2.07
N PHE A 252 -17.69 2.33 -1.39
CA PHE A 252 -16.25 2.18 -1.61
C PHE A 252 -15.79 0.73 -1.52
N GLY A 253 -16.09 0.04 -0.42
CA GLY A 253 -15.64 -1.35 -0.22
C GLY A 253 -16.20 -2.32 -1.25
N ILE A 254 -17.45 -2.11 -1.68
CA ILE A 254 -18.09 -2.90 -2.75
C ILE A 254 -17.33 -2.68 -4.06
N SER A 255 -17.18 -1.42 -4.48
CA SER A 255 -16.52 -1.07 -5.73
C SER A 255 -15.05 -1.51 -5.75
N PHE A 256 -14.35 -1.37 -4.63
CA PHE A 256 -12.93 -1.69 -4.53
C PHE A 256 -12.68 -3.19 -4.62
N VAL A 257 -13.44 -4.02 -3.90
CA VAL A 257 -13.32 -5.48 -3.96
C VAL A 257 -13.64 -5.99 -5.37
N TRP A 258 -14.76 -5.56 -5.95
CA TRP A 258 -15.16 -6.01 -7.29
C TRP A 258 -14.23 -5.50 -8.39
N PHE A 259 -13.63 -4.32 -8.22
CA PHE A 259 -12.55 -3.87 -9.09
C PHE A 259 -11.36 -4.82 -9.00
N MET A 260 -10.93 -5.23 -7.80
CA MET A 260 -9.82 -6.17 -7.63
C MET A 260 -10.15 -7.56 -8.21
N VAL A 261 -11.38 -8.04 -8.05
CA VAL A 261 -11.85 -9.27 -8.71
C VAL A 261 -11.72 -9.15 -10.23
N ALA A 262 -12.31 -8.09 -10.81
CA ALA A 262 -12.26 -7.87 -12.26
C ALA A 262 -10.81 -7.74 -12.75
N PHE A 263 -9.96 -7.08 -11.99
CA PHE A 263 -8.55 -6.88 -12.32
C PHE A 263 -7.76 -8.19 -12.36
N VAL A 264 -7.90 -9.04 -11.33
CA VAL A 264 -7.24 -10.35 -11.28
C VAL A 264 -7.78 -11.28 -12.36
N VAL A 265 -9.11 -11.35 -12.53
CA VAL A 265 -9.74 -12.21 -13.55
C VAL A 265 -9.34 -11.77 -14.95
N LEU A 266 -9.32 -10.47 -15.23
CA LEU A 266 -8.88 -9.95 -16.53
C LEU A 266 -7.41 -10.28 -16.81
N ALA A 267 -6.52 -10.14 -15.82
CA ALA A 267 -5.12 -10.50 -15.96
C ALA A 267 -4.97 -12.00 -16.31
N ILE A 268 -5.69 -12.88 -15.60
CA ILE A 268 -5.71 -14.32 -15.88
C ILE A 268 -6.20 -14.60 -17.30
N LEU A 269 -7.35 -14.04 -17.68
CA LEU A 269 -7.96 -14.32 -18.99
C LEU A 269 -7.06 -13.87 -20.13
N VAL A 270 -6.53 -12.65 -20.06
CA VAL A 270 -5.66 -12.10 -21.12
C VAL A 270 -4.39 -12.94 -21.27
N ASP A 271 -3.81 -13.39 -20.16
CA ASP A 271 -2.61 -14.23 -20.17
C ASP A 271 -2.88 -15.62 -20.76
N ILE A 272 -4.01 -16.24 -20.39
CA ILE A 272 -4.44 -17.53 -20.98
C ILE A 272 -4.68 -17.38 -22.49
N PHE A 273 -5.37 -16.32 -22.94
CA PHE A 273 -5.64 -16.10 -24.37
C PHE A 273 -4.38 -15.82 -25.20
N ASN A 274 -3.35 -15.24 -24.59
CA ASN A 274 -2.10 -14.89 -25.28
C ASN A 274 -0.95 -15.86 -24.98
N ASP A 275 -1.24 -17.01 -24.37
CA ASP A 275 -0.26 -18.04 -23.98
C ASP A 275 0.99 -17.46 -23.30
N ASN A 276 0.78 -16.55 -22.34
CA ASN A 276 1.85 -15.95 -21.54
C ASN A 276 1.38 -15.72 -20.09
N ILE A 277 2.21 -15.06 -19.28
CA ILE A 277 1.94 -14.78 -17.85
C ILE A 277 2.23 -13.32 -17.47
N ALA A 278 2.34 -12.43 -18.45
CA ALA A 278 2.93 -11.11 -18.23
C ALA A 278 2.07 -10.24 -17.30
N LEU A 279 0.75 -10.26 -17.45
CA LEU A 279 -0.15 -9.46 -16.62
C LEU A 279 -0.32 -10.07 -15.23
N THR A 280 -0.51 -11.38 -15.16
CA THR A 280 -0.63 -12.15 -13.93
C THR A 280 0.66 -12.04 -13.11
N GLU A 281 1.83 -11.99 -13.74
CA GLU A 281 3.09 -11.74 -13.03
C GLU A 281 3.10 -10.35 -12.38
N ILE A 282 2.82 -9.29 -13.14
CA ILE A 282 2.94 -7.93 -12.64
C ILE A 282 1.85 -7.62 -11.61
N PHE A 283 0.60 -7.98 -11.94
CA PHE A 283 -0.58 -7.53 -11.21
C PHE A 283 -1.07 -8.50 -10.15
N THR A 284 -0.86 -9.81 -10.34
CA THR A 284 -1.32 -10.80 -9.36
C THR A 284 -0.15 -11.29 -8.51
N ARG A 285 0.92 -11.80 -9.13
CA ARG A 285 2.09 -12.30 -8.40
C ARG A 285 2.76 -11.20 -7.60
N ARG A 286 3.29 -10.14 -8.26
CA ARG A 286 4.13 -9.13 -7.58
C ARG A 286 3.33 -8.25 -6.63
N MET A 287 2.13 -7.82 -7.03
CA MET A 287 1.33 -6.88 -6.24
C MET A 287 0.53 -7.53 -5.12
N LEU A 288 0.06 -8.77 -5.29
CA LEU A 288 -0.87 -9.41 -4.35
C LEU A 288 -0.21 -10.60 -3.64
N LEU A 289 0.30 -11.57 -4.39
CA LEU A 289 0.67 -12.88 -3.81
C LEU A 289 2.06 -12.91 -3.19
N LEU A 290 3.01 -12.19 -3.77
CA LEU A 290 4.40 -12.16 -3.33
C LEU A 290 4.57 -11.62 -1.90
N PRO A 291 3.88 -10.53 -1.48
CA PRO A 291 3.91 -10.11 -0.07
C PRO A 291 3.47 -11.20 0.92
N GLY A 292 2.50 -12.04 0.53
CA GLY A 292 2.06 -13.19 1.32
C GLY A 292 3.13 -14.27 1.43
N ALA A 293 3.73 -14.65 0.29
CA ALA A 293 4.83 -15.62 0.26
C ALA A 293 6.06 -15.13 1.05
N LEU A 294 6.47 -13.88 0.87
CA LEU A 294 7.60 -13.29 1.59
C LEU A 294 7.35 -13.23 3.10
N SER A 295 6.10 -13.08 3.53
CA SER A 295 5.77 -13.14 4.97
C SER A 295 6.06 -14.51 5.58
N SER A 296 5.85 -15.59 4.82
CA SER A 296 6.28 -16.94 5.21
C SER A 296 7.79 -17.01 5.39
N LEU A 297 8.56 -16.54 4.40
CA LEU A 297 10.02 -16.61 4.43
C LEU A 297 10.64 -15.78 5.57
N PHE A 298 10.08 -14.60 5.83
CA PHE A 298 10.46 -13.78 6.98
C PHE A 298 10.18 -14.50 8.29
N PHE A 299 9.00 -15.11 8.43
CA PHE A 299 8.67 -15.88 9.61
C PHE A 299 9.60 -17.08 9.79
N ASP A 300 9.87 -17.84 8.73
CA ASP A 300 10.72 -19.03 8.76
C ASP A 300 12.13 -18.71 9.26
N PHE A 301 12.72 -17.63 8.75
CA PHE A 301 14.03 -17.20 9.21
C PHE A 301 14.00 -16.69 10.65
N PHE A 302 13.16 -15.68 10.94
CA PHE A 302 13.19 -14.99 12.22
C PHE A 302 12.51 -15.76 13.36
N SER A 303 11.79 -16.84 13.10
CA SER A 303 11.25 -17.71 14.17
C SER A 303 12.34 -18.50 14.88
N THR A 304 13.47 -18.75 14.20
CA THR A 304 14.60 -19.55 14.70
C THR A 304 15.88 -18.74 14.89
N HIS A 305 15.97 -17.55 14.28
CA HIS A 305 17.13 -16.66 14.38
C HIS A 305 16.85 -15.41 15.23
N GLU A 306 17.92 -14.71 15.61
CA GLU A 306 17.84 -13.50 16.44
C GLU A 306 16.99 -12.41 15.79
N LYS A 307 16.21 -11.72 16.62
CA LYS A 307 15.39 -10.61 16.14
C LYS A 307 16.26 -9.40 15.82
N THR A 308 15.80 -8.57 14.90
CA THR A 308 16.58 -7.43 14.40
C THR A 308 16.59 -6.26 15.37
N TYR A 309 15.60 -6.17 16.27
CA TYR A 309 15.40 -5.09 17.23
C TYR A 309 15.51 -3.68 16.63
N LEU A 310 15.23 -3.53 15.33
CA LEU A 310 15.45 -2.31 14.55
C LEU A 310 16.90 -1.76 14.59
N GLY A 311 17.89 -2.57 14.94
CA GLY A 311 19.31 -2.16 14.98
C GLY A 311 19.86 -1.73 13.62
N HIS A 312 19.27 -2.21 12.52
CA HIS A 312 19.59 -1.76 11.16
C HIS A 312 18.94 -0.41 10.78
N SER A 313 18.15 0.19 11.67
CA SER A 313 17.30 1.35 11.41
C SER A 313 17.37 2.34 12.58
N ILE A 314 16.22 2.82 13.06
CA ILE A 314 16.12 3.92 14.05
C ILE A 314 16.75 3.60 15.41
N LEU A 315 16.91 2.32 15.77
CA LEU A 315 17.50 1.89 17.04
C LEU A 315 18.97 1.47 16.94
N GLY A 316 19.62 1.66 15.79
CA GLY A 316 21.01 1.24 15.58
C GLY A 316 22.06 1.90 16.49
N PHE A 317 21.71 3.00 17.17
CA PHE A 317 22.57 3.60 18.19
C PHE A 317 22.46 2.93 19.57
N PHE A 318 21.40 2.15 19.81
CA PHE A 318 21.08 1.57 21.12
C PHE A 318 21.20 0.06 21.14
N VAL A 319 21.06 -0.60 19.99
CA VAL A 319 21.05 -2.05 19.87
C VAL A 319 21.96 -2.47 18.72
N ASP A 320 22.85 -3.41 19.01
CA ASP A 320 23.70 -4.01 17.99
C ASP A 320 22.86 -4.82 17.01
N TYR A 321 23.12 -4.64 15.72
CA TYR A 321 22.44 -5.37 14.67
C TYR A 321 23.14 -6.70 14.39
N PRO A 322 22.49 -7.87 14.57
CA PRO A 322 23.17 -9.16 14.53
C PRO A 322 23.51 -9.66 13.10
N TYR A 323 23.18 -8.89 12.06
CA TYR A 323 23.37 -9.30 10.65
C TYR A 323 24.16 -8.27 9.85
N LYS A 324 24.70 -8.69 8.70
CA LYS A 324 25.51 -7.84 7.81
C LYS A 324 24.70 -7.04 6.78
N ALA A 325 23.49 -7.48 6.47
CA ALA A 325 22.62 -6.90 5.44
C ALA A 325 21.26 -6.56 6.05
N SER A 326 20.52 -5.60 5.46
CA SER A 326 19.17 -5.29 5.95
C SER A 326 18.23 -6.50 5.85
N PRO A 327 17.14 -6.57 6.64
CA PRO A 327 16.29 -7.77 6.68
C PRO A 327 15.78 -8.21 5.31
N SER A 328 15.36 -7.27 4.45
CA SER A 328 14.94 -7.58 3.09
C SER A 328 16.05 -8.16 2.21
N HIS A 329 17.29 -7.67 2.30
CA HIS A 329 18.41 -8.24 1.54
C HIS A 329 18.90 -9.56 2.15
N LEU A 330 18.83 -9.70 3.47
CA LEU A 330 19.14 -10.95 4.16
C LEU A 330 18.20 -12.08 3.69
N ILE A 331 16.89 -11.83 3.65
CA ILE A 331 15.93 -12.82 3.14
C ILE A 331 16.10 -13.05 1.63
N GLY A 332 16.41 -11.99 0.87
CA GLY A 332 16.77 -12.09 -0.55
C GLY A 332 17.94 -13.04 -0.81
N PHE A 333 19.02 -12.88 -0.05
CA PHE A 333 20.20 -13.75 -0.13
C PHE A 333 19.89 -15.17 0.34
N THR A 334 19.28 -15.33 1.51
CA THR A 334 19.06 -16.65 2.13
C THR A 334 18.16 -17.57 1.29
N TYR A 335 17.10 -17.05 0.68
CA TYR A 335 16.12 -17.88 -0.04
C TYR A 335 16.24 -17.84 -1.57
N PHE A 336 16.91 -16.82 -2.12
CA PHE A 336 17.03 -16.62 -3.57
C PHE A 336 18.48 -16.51 -4.06
N GLY A 337 19.47 -16.56 -3.16
CA GLY A 337 20.90 -16.59 -3.50
C GLY A 337 21.45 -15.28 -4.07
N SER A 338 20.73 -14.16 -3.94
CA SER A 338 21.12 -12.86 -4.51
C SER A 338 21.24 -11.79 -3.44
N GLU A 339 22.45 -11.25 -3.26
CA GLU A 339 22.71 -10.12 -2.34
C GLU A 339 22.06 -8.82 -2.81
N GLU A 340 21.82 -8.67 -4.11
CA GLU A 340 21.19 -7.48 -4.71
C GLU A 340 19.66 -7.49 -4.62
N MET A 341 19.08 -8.65 -4.27
CA MET A 341 17.64 -8.84 -4.19
C MET A 341 17.12 -8.33 -2.84
N SER A 342 16.20 -7.37 -2.90
CA SER A 342 15.44 -6.92 -1.74
C SER A 342 14.10 -7.65 -1.66
N ALA A 343 13.94 -8.54 -0.68
CA ALA A 343 12.67 -9.18 -0.34
C ALA A 343 11.78 -8.21 0.45
N ASN A 344 11.07 -7.37 -0.29
CA ASN A 344 10.15 -6.35 0.25
C ASN A 344 8.88 -7.01 0.81
N VAL A 345 8.61 -6.80 2.10
CA VAL A 345 7.50 -7.46 2.81
C VAL A 345 6.63 -6.43 3.55
N ASN A 346 5.38 -6.80 3.83
CA ASN A 346 4.44 -5.94 4.56
C ASN A 346 4.92 -5.63 5.99
N MET A 347 4.33 -4.59 6.56
CA MET A 347 4.68 -4.09 7.90
C MET A 347 4.59 -5.14 9.01
N TRP A 348 3.72 -6.15 8.91
CA TRP A 348 3.55 -7.14 9.97
C TRP A 348 4.67 -8.17 9.99
N ALA A 349 5.06 -8.69 8.82
CA ALA A 349 6.20 -9.61 8.73
C ALA A 349 7.52 -8.90 9.08
N ASP A 350 7.68 -7.64 8.68
CA ASP A 350 8.82 -6.83 9.09
C ASP A 350 8.83 -6.60 10.62
N ALA A 351 7.69 -6.24 11.22
CA ALA A 351 7.58 -6.10 12.66
C ALA A 351 7.87 -7.41 13.43
N TYR A 352 7.51 -8.56 12.84
CA TYR A 352 7.88 -9.87 13.39
C TYR A 352 9.39 -10.14 13.35
N SER A 353 10.09 -9.67 12.30
CA SER A 353 11.55 -9.72 12.26
C SER A 353 12.18 -8.88 13.38
N ALA A 354 11.56 -7.75 13.74
CA ALA A 354 12.08 -6.82 14.72
C ALA A 354 11.85 -7.28 16.16
N PHE A 355 10.65 -7.70 16.52
CA PHE A 355 10.29 -8.03 17.91
C PHE A 355 9.37 -9.27 18.04
N GLY A 356 9.33 -10.14 17.03
CA GLY A 356 8.45 -11.32 17.02
C GLY A 356 6.96 -10.93 17.08
N TYR A 357 6.14 -11.78 17.72
CA TYR A 357 4.70 -11.53 17.84
C TYR A 357 4.35 -10.20 18.52
N ALA A 358 5.14 -9.79 19.52
CA ALA A 358 4.97 -8.51 20.20
C ALA A 358 5.15 -7.32 19.24
N GLY A 359 6.08 -7.43 18.28
CA GLY A 359 6.30 -6.44 17.23
C GLY A 359 5.06 -6.22 16.38
N VAL A 360 4.42 -7.31 15.91
CA VAL A 360 3.22 -7.24 15.08
C VAL A 360 2.09 -6.45 15.76
N ILE A 361 1.86 -6.72 17.05
CA ILE A 361 0.86 -6.02 17.86
C ILE A 361 1.25 -4.57 18.10
N ALA A 362 2.47 -4.32 18.57
CA ALA A 362 2.95 -2.97 18.88
C ALA A 362 2.91 -2.05 17.65
N PHE A 363 3.34 -2.55 16.49
CA PHE A 363 3.36 -1.77 15.25
C PHE A 363 1.95 -1.53 14.71
N SER A 364 1.01 -2.46 14.93
CA SER A 364 -0.40 -2.26 14.59
C SER A 364 -1.03 -1.17 15.48
N VAL A 365 -0.68 -1.12 16.77
CA VAL A 365 -1.10 -0.03 17.68
C VAL A 365 -0.49 1.31 17.24
N LEU A 366 0.82 1.34 16.94
CA LEU A 366 1.49 2.55 16.48
C LEU A 366 0.86 3.10 15.19
N LEU A 367 0.62 2.23 14.20
CA LEU A 367 -0.08 2.63 12.99
C LEU A 367 -1.51 3.11 13.31
N GLY A 368 -2.24 2.40 14.18
CA GLY A 368 -3.57 2.81 14.64
C GLY A 368 -3.58 4.24 15.20
N CYS A 369 -2.62 4.59 16.05
CA CYS A 369 -2.44 5.95 16.58
C CYS A 369 -2.17 6.98 15.48
N VAL A 370 -1.29 6.65 14.52
CA VAL A 370 -0.96 7.53 13.38
C VAL A 370 -2.19 7.77 12.50
N LEU A 371 -2.97 6.72 12.22
CA LEU A 371 -4.19 6.82 11.41
C LEU A 371 -5.30 7.58 12.13
N TRP A 372 -5.45 7.38 13.44
CA TRP A 372 -6.39 8.13 14.26
C TRP A 372 -6.06 9.64 14.30
N LEU A 373 -4.77 9.99 14.40
CA LEU A 373 -4.30 11.37 14.28
C LEU A 373 -4.61 11.93 12.88
N TYR A 374 -4.33 11.17 11.82
CA TYR A 374 -4.59 11.59 10.44
C TYR A 374 -6.09 11.86 10.20
N ASP A 375 -6.96 10.97 10.68
CA ASP A 375 -8.41 11.14 10.58
C ASP A 375 -8.89 12.38 11.35
N SER A 376 -8.30 12.65 12.52
CA SER A 376 -8.62 13.83 13.32
C SER A 376 -8.28 15.14 12.59
N ILE A 377 -7.17 15.15 11.83
CA ILE A 377 -6.81 16.26 10.93
C ILE A 377 -7.80 16.36 9.78
N ALA A 378 -8.15 15.22 9.17
CA ALA A 378 -8.98 15.16 7.96
C ALA A 378 -10.42 15.64 8.18
N GLN A 379 -10.93 15.69 9.41
CA GLN A 379 -12.29 16.15 9.71
C GLN A 379 -12.61 17.54 9.17
N LYS A 380 -11.62 18.44 9.19
CA LYS A 380 -11.74 19.84 8.74
C LYS A 380 -11.12 20.04 7.35
N ARG A 381 -10.94 18.96 6.59
CA ARG A 381 -10.30 18.96 5.27
C ARG A 381 -11.19 18.26 4.25
N ASN A 382 -10.83 18.42 2.97
CA ASN A 382 -11.53 17.74 1.91
C ASN A 382 -11.21 16.23 1.99
N PHE A 383 -12.27 15.42 2.09
CA PHE A 383 -12.17 13.98 2.25
C PHE A 383 -11.44 13.30 1.08
N VAL A 384 -11.72 13.70 -0.16
CA VAL A 384 -11.10 13.11 -1.36
C VAL A 384 -9.60 13.39 -1.39
N LEU A 385 -9.21 14.63 -1.10
CA LEU A 385 -7.80 15.02 -1.01
C LEU A 385 -7.07 14.26 0.09
N SER A 386 -7.70 14.14 1.28
CA SER A 386 -7.13 13.39 2.41
C SER A 386 -6.93 11.90 2.07
N VAL A 387 -7.87 11.27 1.36
CA VAL A 387 -7.66 9.90 0.91
C VAL A 387 -6.52 9.81 -0.10
N ALA A 388 -6.50 10.70 -1.10
CA ALA A 388 -5.50 10.69 -2.17
C ALA A 388 -4.07 10.77 -1.64
N LEU A 389 -3.83 11.61 -0.64
CA LEU A 389 -2.52 11.77 0.02
C LEU A 389 -2.03 10.49 0.71
N MET A 390 -2.94 9.59 1.11
CA MET A 390 -2.61 8.35 1.81
C MET A 390 -2.55 7.12 0.89
N VAL A 391 -2.88 7.22 -0.40
CA VAL A 391 -2.89 6.07 -1.33
C VAL A 391 -1.52 5.38 -1.40
N MET A 392 -0.47 6.15 -1.65
CA MET A 392 0.89 5.61 -1.77
C MET A 392 1.54 5.27 -0.43
N PRO A 393 1.34 6.07 0.62
CA PRO A 393 1.68 5.64 1.97
C PRO A 393 0.99 4.34 2.39
N ALA A 394 -0.25 4.08 1.97
CA ALA A 394 -0.92 2.80 2.21
C ALA A 394 -0.23 1.65 1.47
N TRP A 395 0.11 1.86 0.19
CA TRP A 395 0.88 0.88 -0.59
C TRP A 395 2.22 0.55 0.06
N SER A 396 2.91 1.55 0.61
CA SER A 396 4.15 1.35 1.34
C SER A 396 4.01 0.37 2.51
N LEU A 397 2.87 0.32 3.20
CA LEU A 397 2.67 -0.60 4.33
C LEU A 397 2.48 -2.05 3.87
N VAL A 398 2.12 -2.26 2.60
CA VAL A 398 1.99 -3.58 1.97
C VAL A 398 3.35 -4.14 1.55
N ASP A 399 4.30 -3.29 1.14
CA ASP A 399 5.59 -3.71 0.58
C ASP A 399 6.84 -3.28 1.38
N SER A 400 6.69 -2.60 2.51
CA SER A 400 7.82 -2.17 3.34
C SER A 400 7.48 -2.08 4.82
N SER A 401 8.51 -1.83 5.63
CA SER A 401 8.37 -1.64 7.08
C SER A 401 7.54 -0.40 7.44
N PHE A 402 6.91 -0.43 8.60
CA PHE A 402 6.19 0.73 9.15
C PHE A 402 7.09 1.97 9.30
N ILE A 403 8.35 1.79 9.74
CA ILE A 403 9.30 2.90 9.93
C ILE A 403 9.64 3.55 8.58
N ILE A 404 9.88 2.74 7.55
CA ILE A 404 10.11 3.24 6.18
C ILE A 404 8.83 3.92 5.66
N ALA A 405 7.66 3.34 5.89
CA ALA A 405 6.39 3.96 5.52
C ALA A 405 6.21 5.35 6.16
N LEU A 406 6.55 5.46 7.45
CA LEU A 406 6.36 6.66 8.25
C LEU A 406 7.29 7.80 7.80
N PHE A 407 8.60 7.54 7.77
CA PHE A 407 9.62 8.58 7.60
C PHE A 407 10.13 8.71 6.16
N THR A 408 10.20 7.62 5.41
CA THR A 408 10.77 7.63 4.06
C THR A 408 9.71 7.77 2.99
N ASN A 409 8.63 6.99 3.08
CA ASN A 409 7.57 6.95 2.06
C ASN A 409 6.45 7.95 2.30
N GLY A 410 6.58 8.81 3.31
CA GLY A 410 5.91 10.10 3.36
C GLY A 410 4.61 10.17 4.15
N ILE A 411 4.28 9.21 5.04
CA ILE A 411 3.10 9.36 5.93
C ILE A 411 3.20 10.68 6.73
N VAL A 412 4.37 11.00 7.30
CA VAL A 412 4.58 12.25 8.04
C VAL A 412 4.36 13.48 7.14
N ILE A 413 4.79 13.41 5.88
CA ILE A 413 4.61 14.49 4.91
C ILE A 413 3.13 14.61 4.52
N ALA A 414 2.42 13.50 4.33
CA ALA A 414 0.98 13.49 4.08
C ALA A 414 0.21 14.10 5.26
N ILE A 415 0.58 13.78 6.50
CA ILE A 415 0.02 14.39 7.72
C ILE A 415 0.24 15.91 7.70
N GLY A 416 1.49 16.34 7.52
CA GLY A 416 1.83 17.76 7.50
C GLY A 416 1.13 18.53 6.39
N LEU A 417 1.11 17.96 5.17
CA LEU A 417 0.46 18.57 4.01
C LEU A 417 -1.06 18.67 4.23
N ASN A 418 -1.72 17.62 4.73
CA ASN A 418 -3.16 17.66 5.01
C ASN A 418 -3.49 18.64 6.15
N TYR A 419 -2.60 18.77 7.14
CA TYR A 419 -2.79 19.73 8.24
C TYR A 419 -2.63 21.18 7.78
N LEU A 420 -1.60 21.48 6.98
CA LEU A 420 -1.28 22.84 6.52
C LEU A 420 -2.19 23.31 5.38
N TYR A 421 -2.55 22.41 4.46
CA TYR A 421 -3.31 22.77 3.28
C TYR A 421 -4.81 22.89 3.60
N ARG A 422 -5.24 24.12 3.88
CA ARG A 422 -6.62 24.46 4.28
C ARG A 422 -7.62 24.39 3.12
N SER A 423 -7.94 23.18 2.68
CA SER A 423 -8.96 22.94 1.65
C SER A 423 -10.38 23.33 2.10
N ASP A 424 -10.63 23.47 3.40
CA ASP A 424 -11.89 23.99 3.95
C ASP A 424 -12.20 25.42 3.50
N LEU A 425 -11.18 26.20 3.16
CA LEU A 425 -11.32 27.59 2.72
C LEU A 425 -11.65 27.74 1.22
N TRP A 426 -11.84 26.64 0.50
CA TRP A 426 -12.22 26.71 -0.91
C TRP A 426 -13.65 27.25 -1.07
N GLU A 427 -13.84 28.19 -2.01
CA GLU A 427 -15.19 28.65 -2.37
C GLU A 427 -16.04 27.45 -2.84
N GLY A 428 -17.24 27.30 -2.27
CA GLY A 428 -18.13 26.17 -2.52
C GLY A 428 -18.01 25.00 -1.54
N ASN A 429 -17.12 25.08 -0.54
CA ASN A 429 -17.05 24.09 0.54
C ASN A 429 -18.05 24.41 1.66
N GLU A 430 -19.33 24.55 1.33
CA GLU A 430 -20.37 24.27 2.34
C GLU A 430 -20.16 22.82 2.76
N HIS A 431 -19.69 22.61 3.99
CA HIS A 431 -19.41 21.32 4.63
C HIS A 431 -19.87 20.11 3.79
N VAL A 432 -18.94 19.51 3.04
CA VAL A 432 -19.14 18.17 2.44
C VAL A 432 -19.09 17.12 3.57
N SER A 433 -19.98 17.26 4.55
CA SER A 433 -20.43 16.20 5.43
C SER A 433 -21.36 15.33 4.61
N ALA A 434 -20.86 14.24 4.02
CA ALA A 434 -21.55 13.03 3.51
C ALA A 434 -22.94 13.12 2.81
N LYS A 435 -23.49 14.31 2.53
CA LYS A 435 -24.90 14.52 2.15
C LYS A 435 -25.09 15.13 0.78
N ASN A 436 -24.17 15.95 0.25
CA ASN A 436 -24.42 16.69 -0.99
C ASN A 436 -23.40 16.41 -2.11
N ILE A 437 -23.30 15.16 -2.56
CA ILE A 437 -22.81 14.85 -3.91
C ILE A 437 -23.91 14.11 -4.67
N SER A 438 -24.93 14.86 -5.04
CA SER A 438 -25.91 14.48 -6.05
C SER A 438 -26.21 15.74 -6.86
N ASN A 439 -25.32 16.08 -7.79
CA ASN A 439 -25.68 16.67 -9.07
C ASN A 439 -24.45 16.62 -9.99
N PRO A 440 -24.53 15.93 -11.14
CA PRO A 440 -23.52 16.04 -12.17
C PRO A 440 -23.75 17.35 -12.94
N ILE A 441 -22.67 18.06 -13.23
CA ILE A 441 -22.52 18.74 -14.52
C ILE A 441 -21.44 17.97 -15.27
#